data_AF-A0A7V3U761-F1
#
_entry.id   AF-A0A7V3U761-F1
#
_cell.length_a   1.000
_cell.length_b   1.000
_cell.length_c   1.000
_cell.angle_alpha   90.00
_cell.angle_beta   90.00
_cell.angle_gamma   90.00
#
_symmetry.space_group_name_H-M   'P 1'
#
loop_
_entity.id
_entity.type
_entity.pdbx_description
1 polymer ?
#
loop_
_entity_poly.entity_id
_entity_poly.type
_entity_poly.pdbx_seq_one_letter_code
_entity_poly.pdbx_strand_id
1 'polypeptide(L)' 'MEVCFGSDCEPRVGAIISLKTRHPLGHVGYVERIEGDKVIFSEMNYIGWGKMNYRSLKRGDPKILGYIY' A
#
# COMPACT_ATOMS: atom_id res chain seq x y z
N MET A 1 -12.95 -2.59 12.17
CA MET A 1 -12.19 -1.98 11.06
C MET A 1 -11.47 -0.80 11.64
N GLU A 2 -10.16 -0.91 11.78
CA GLU A 2 -9.30 0.11 12.37
C GLU A 2 -8.59 0.81 11.21
N VAL A 3 -8.64 2.14 11.15
CA VAL A 3 -8.01 2.92 10.08
C VAL A 3 -6.91 3.77 10.69
N CYS A 4 -5.70 3.69 10.12
CA CYS A 4 -4.59 4.55 10.48
C CYS A 4 -4.23 5.44 9.29
N PHE A 5 -4.12 6.75 9.54
CA PHE A 5 -3.75 7.73 8.52
C PHE A 5 -2.29 8.15 8.68
N GLY A 6 -1.59 8.25 7.54
CA GLY A 6 -0.18 8.65 7.47
C GLY A 6 0.76 7.50 7.10
N SER A 7 1.98 7.88 6.71
CA SER A 7 3.03 6.95 6.28
C SER A 7 3.76 6.25 7.43
N ASP A 8 3.63 6.79 8.64
CA ASP A 8 4.27 6.26 9.87
C ASP A 8 3.44 5.19 10.57
N CYS A 9 2.24 4.90 10.05
CA CYS A 9 1.39 3.82 10.53
C CYS A 9 2.12 2.46 10.42
N GLU A 10 1.93 1.61 11.44
CA GLU A 10 2.55 0.30 11.45
C GLU A 10 1.91 -0.59 10.37
N PRO A 11 2.68 -1.08 9.39
CA PRO A 11 2.15 -1.98 8.37
C PRO A 11 1.77 -3.33 9.00
N ARG A 12 0.66 -3.92 8.56
CA ARG A 12 0.23 -5.26 8.99
C ARG A 12 -0.06 -6.12 7.76
N VAL A 13 0.39 -7.37 7.78
CA VAL A 13 0.01 -8.35 6.74
C VAL A 13 -1.51 -8.52 6.76
N GLY A 14 -2.13 -8.51 5.59
CA GLY A 14 -3.59 -8.54 5.44
C GLY A 14 -4.26 -7.17 5.39
N ALA A 15 -3.54 -6.10 5.72
CA ALA A 15 -4.09 -4.75 5.65
C ALA A 15 -4.21 -4.27 4.19
N ILE A 16 -5.12 -3.32 3.96
CA ILE A 16 -5.15 -2.55 2.72
C ILE A 16 -4.28 -1.31 2.89
N ILE A 17 -3.27 -1.14 2.03
CA ILE A 17 -2.43 0.06 1.98
C ILE A 17 -3.04 1.07 1.02
N SER A 18 -3.22 2.31 1.48
CA SER A 18 -3.68 3.42 0.64
C SER A 18 -2.50 4.23 0.11
N LEU A 19 -2.50 4.52 -1.18
CA LEU A 19 -1.37 5.09 -1.89
C LEU A 19 -1.75 6.37 -2.64
N LYS A 20 -0.90 7.37 -2.49
CA LYS A 20 -0.91 8.59 -3.29
C LYS A 20 -0.36 8.29 -4.67
N THR A 21 -1.16 8.56 -5.69
CA THR A 21 -0.74 8.49 -7.10
C THR A 21 -1.08 9.80 -7.81
N ARG A 22 -0.69 9.91 -9.09
CA ARG A 22 -1.13 11.02 -9.94
C ARG A 22 -2.61 10.90 -10.35
N HIS A 23 -3.22 9.73 -10.15
CA HIS A 23 -4.60 9.48 -10.54
C HIS A 23 -5.56 10.01 -9.46
N PRO A 24 -6.63 10.74 -9.83
CA PRO A 24 -7.52 11.39 -8.87
C PRO A 24 -8.26 10.43 -7.94
N LEU A 25 -8.47 9.17 -8.37
CA LEU A 25 -9.09 8.13 -7.53
C LEU A 25 -8.14 7.55 -6.46
N GLY A 26 -6.87 7.96 -6.44
CA GLY A 26 -5.85 7.34 -5.61
C GLY A 26 -5.50 5.93 -6.08
N HIS A 27 -4.92 5.13 -5.18
CA HIS A 27 -4.66 3.71 -5.42
C HIS A 27 -4.61 2.94 -4.11
N VAL A 28 -4.88 1.64 -4.16
CA VAL A 28 -4.83 0.76 -2.99
C VAL A 28 -4.15 -0.55 -3.36
N GLY A 29 -3.51 -1.17 -2.39
CA GLY A 29 -2.93 -2.52 -2.52
C GLY A 29 -3.22 -3.36 -1.27
N TYR A 30 -2.99 -4.66 -1.38
CA TYR A 30 -3.09 -5.61 -0.27
C TYR A 30 -1.69 -5.94 0.27
N VAL A 31 -1.48 -5.79 1.57
CA VAL A 31 -0.17 -6.05 2.20
C VAL A 31 0.05 -7.56 2.32
N GLU A 32 0.96 -8.07 1.50
CA GLU A 32 1.30 -9.49 1.41
C GLU A 32 2.28 -9.91 2.49
N ARG A 33 3.31 -9.09 2.73
CA ARG A 33 4.35 -9.34 3.73
C ARG A 33 5.16 -8.09 4.05
N ILE A 34 5.88 -8.15 5.17
CA ILE A 34 6.78 -7.09 5.63
C ILE A 34 8.17 -7.70 5.74
N GLU A 35 9.15 -7.08 5.07
CA GLU A 35 10.55 -7.50 5.08
C GLU A 35 11.41 -6.36 5.61
N GLY A 36 11.73 -6.39 6.90
CA GLY A 36 12.48 -5.32 7.56
C GLY A 36 11.72 -3.99 7.54
N ASP A 37 12.29 -2.97 6.88
CA ASP A 37 11.67 -1.65 6.71
C ASP A 37 10.76 -1.56 5.47
N LYS A 38 10.58 -2.66 4.72
CA LYS A 38 9.80 -2.67 3.48
C LYS A 38 8.46 -3.34 3.67
N VAL A 39 7.45 -2.73 3.06
CA VAL A 39 6.10 -3.25 2.92
C VAL A 39 5.96 -3.75 1.49
N ILE A 40 5.71 -5.06 1.34
CA ILE A 40 5.46 -5.69 0.06
C ILE A 40 3.97 -5.90 -0.07
N PHE A 41 3.40 -5.37 -1.14
CA PHE A 41 1.96 -5.43 -1.40
C PHE A 41 1.68 -5.83 -2.85
N SER A 42 0.55 -6.50 -3.04
CA SER A 42 -0.02 -6.78 -4.36
C SER A 42 -1.02 -5.68 -4.72
N GLU A 43 -1.07 -5.32 -5.99
CA GLU A 43 -2.01 -4.36 -6.53
C GLU A 43 -2.40 -4.75 -7.95
N MET A 44 -3.51 -4.20 -8.45
CA MET A 44 -4.01 -4.46 -9.79
C MET A 44 -4.19 -3.16 -10.54
N ASN A 45 -3.98 -3.20 -11.85
CA ASN A 45 -4.13 -2.05 -12.75
C ASN A 45 -3.07 -0.95 -12.60
N TYR A 46 -2.01 -1.16 -11.81
CA TYR A 46 -0.89 -0.22 -11.74
C TYR A 46 0.01 -0.29 -12.98
N ILE A 47 0.35 -1.50 -13.44
CA ILE A 47 1.19 -1.72 -14.65
C ILE A 47 0.39 -1.87 -15.95
N GLY A 48 -0.94 -1.85 -15.87
CA GLY A 48 -1.84 -2.00 -17.02
C GLY A 48 -3.15 -2.69 -16.65
N TRP A 49 -4.19 -2.46 -17.44
CA TRP A 49 -5.54 -2.97 -17.18
C TRP A 49 -5.57 -4.51 -17.13
N GLY A 50 -6.19 -5.06 -16.08
CA GLY A 50 -6.31 -6.50 -15.84
C GLY A 50 -5.00 -7.17 -15.38
N LYS A 51 -3.95 -6.42 -15.06
CA LYS A 51 -2.65 -6.98 -14.64
C LYS A 51 -2.40 -6.77 -13.16
N MET A 52 -2.06 -7.86 -12.48
CA MET A 52 -1.58 -7.85 -11.10
C MET A 52 -0.07 -7.67 -11.07
N ASN A 53 0.43 -6.91 -10.10
CA ASN A 53 1.85 -6.79 -9.81
C ASN A 53 2.09 -6.69 -8.31
N TYR A 54 3.34 -6.96 -7.91
CA TYR A 54 3.82 -6.66 -6.57
C TYR A 54 4.67 -5.40 -6.60
N ARG A 55 4.52 -4.57 -5.57
CA ARG A 55 5.43 -3.44 -5.31
C ARG A 55 5.91 -3.47 -3.88
N SER A 56 7.05 -2.84 -3.68
CA SER A 56 7.61 -2.62 -2.35
C SER A 56 7.80 -1.13 -2.13
N LEU A 57 7.44 -0.67 -0.93
CA LEU A 57 7.73 0.67 -0.43
C LEU A 57 8.35 0.56 0.94
N LYS A 58 9.18 1.54 1.31
CA LYS A 58 9.68 1.63 2.69
C LYS A 58 8.58 2.14 3.61
N ARG A 59 8.60 1.72 4.86
CA ARG A 59 7.79 2.34 5.93
C ARG A 59 8.14 3.83 6.02
N GLY A 60 7.14 4.69 6.19
CA GLY A 60 7.34 6.15 6.15
C GLY A 60 7.47 6.73 4.73
N ASP A 61 7.33 5.94 3.66
CA ASP A 61 7.35 6.50 2.30
C ASP A 61 6.18 7.49 2.13
N PRO A 62 6.44 8.72 1.64
CA PRO A 62 5.43 9.77 1.52
C PRO A 62 4.31 9.45 0.51
N LYS A 63 4.44 8.37 -0.27
CA LYS A 63 3.36 7.85 -1.10
C LYS A 63 2.32 7.10 -0.29
N ILE A 64 2.62 6.69 0.93
CA ILE A 64 1.70 5.95 1.81
C ILE A 64 0.79 6.96 2.50
N LEU A 65 -0.52 6.83 2.28
CA LEU A 65 -1.55 7.66 2.92
C LEU A 65 -2.08 7.04 4.20
N GLY A 66 -1.89 5.73 4.41
CA GLY A 66 -2.35 5.02 5.59
C GLY A 66 -2.67 3.56 5.30
N TYR A 67 -3.26 2.91 6.29
CA TYR A 67 -3.67 1.51 6.26
C TYR A 67 -5.08 1.32 6.81
N ILE A 68 -5.75 0.30 6.29
CA ILE A 68 -7.02 -0.20 6.79
C ILE A 68 -6.79 -1.64 7.27
N TYR A 69 -7.07 -1.89 8.54
CA TYR A 69 -6.91 -3.19 9.21
C TYR A 69 -8.25 -3.92 9.38
#